data_AF-A0A1D6NLX2-F1
#
_entry.id   AF-A0A1D6NLX2-F1
#
_cell.length_a   1.000
_cell.length_b   1.000
_cell.length_c   1.000
_cell.angle_alpha   90.00
_cell.angle_beta   90.00
_cell.angle_gamma   90.00
#
_symmetry.space_group_name_H-M   'P 1'
#
loop_
_entity.id
_entity.type
_entity.pdbx_description
1 polymer ?
#
loop_
_entity_poly.entity_id
_entity_poly.type
_entity_poly.pdbx_seq_one_letter_code
_entity_poly.pdbx_strand_id
1 'polypeptide(L)' 'MDFEGTKDASKEPLVTSYNRKFMGTVDYIWASEGLHTVKVLDTFPIEILKKTTGFPTKKWGSDHIALACELAFTK' A
#
# COMPACT_ATOMS: atom_id res chain seq x y z
N MET A 1 -17.15 8.07 0.74
CA MET A 1 -16.40 8.52 -0.45
C MET A 1 -14.95 8.23 -0.12
N ASP A 2 -14.27 7.42 -0.93
CA ASP A 2 -12.89 7.03 -0.63
C ASP A 2 -12.00 8.27 -0.71
N PHE A 3 -11.32 8.53 0.39
CA PHE A 3 -10.44 9.69 0.55
C PHE A 3 -9.22 9.51 -0.37
N GLU A 4 -8.87 10.58 -1.10
CA GLU A 4 -7.48 10.98 -1.36
C GLU A 4 -6.62 10.15 -2.34
N GLY A 5 -7.19 9.25 -3.14
CA GLY A 5 -6.45 8.61 -4.23
C GLY A 5 -5.29 7.76 -3.74
N THR A 6 -5.54 6.94 -2.71
CA THR A 6 -4.65 5.88 -2.23
C THR A 6 -5.02 4.51 -2.77
N LYS A 7 -6.27 4.34 -3.26
CA LYS A 7 -6.84 3.07 -3.73
C LYS A 7 -7.38 3.14 -5.16
N ASP A 8 -7.45 1.99 -5.81
CA ASP A 8 -8.04 1.82 -7.14
C ASP A 8 -9.55 1.47 -7.08
N ALA A 9 -10.14 1.17 -8.24
CA ALA A 9 -11.56 0.80 -8.34
C ALA A 9 -11.91 -0.54 -7.65
N SER A 10 -10.92 -1.41 -7.47
CA SER A 10 -11.04 -2.69 -6.75
C SER A 10 -10.84 -2.53 -5.24
N LYS A 11 -10.60 -1.30 -4.76
CA LYS A 11 -10.24 -0.95 -3.38
C LYS A 11 -8.88 -1.50 -2.94
N GLU A 12 -8.05 -1.93 -3.87
CA GLU A 12 -6.66 -2.26 -3.61
C GLU A 12 -5.83 -0.98 -3.52
N PRO A 13 -4.67 -0.97 -2.83
CA PRO A 13 -3.73 0.14 -2.93
C PRO A 13 -3.42 0.47 -4.39
N LEU A 14 -3.21 1.76 -4.71
CA LEU A 14 -2.77 2.15 -6.07
C LEU A 14 -1.42 1.55 -6.44
N VAL A 15 -0.54 1.41 -5.45
CA VAL A 15 0.82 0.89 -5.66
C VAL A 15 1.39 0.34 -4.35
N THR A 16 2.15 -0.74 -4.46
CA THR A 16 3.03 -1.24 -3.39
C THR A 16 4.49 -1.32 -3.84
N SER A 17 4.76 -1.30 -5.14
CA SER A 17 6.11 -1.18 -5.72
C SER A 17 6.15 -0.08 -6.78
N TYR A 18 7.03 0.91 -6.60
CA TYR A 18 7.16 2.03 -7.53
C TYR A 18 8.62 2.36 -7.80
N ASN A 19 9.05 2.15 -9.04
CA ASN A 19 10.34 2.58 -9.55
C ASN A 19 10.17 3.21 -10.95
N ARG A 20 11.27 3.63 -11.58
CA ARG A 20 11.25 4.33 -12.88
C ARG A 20 10.64 3.54 -14.03
N LYS A 21 10.55 2.21 -13.91
CA LYS A 21 10.07 1.31 -14.98
C LYS A 21 8.77 0.61 -14.64
N PHE A 22 8.33 0.67 -13.38
CA PHE A 22 7.19 -0.09 -12.91
C PHE A 22 6.48 0.64 -11.77
N MET A 23 5.16 0.65 -11.82
CA MET A 23 4.29 1.12 -10.75
C MET A 23 3.09 0.17 -10.67
N GLY A 24 2.96 -0.55 -9.57
CA GLY A 24 1.83 -1.45 -9.38
C GLY A 24 1.76 -2.08 -8.00
N THR A 25 0.62 -2.73 -7.75
CA THR A 25 0.36 -3.49 -6.52
C THR A 25 0.79 -4.93 -6.75
N VAL A 26 1.80 -5.36 -6.01
CA VAL A 26 2.42 -6.69 -6.11
C VAL A 26 2.68 -7.33 -4.75
N ASP A 27 2.46 -6.59 -3.66
CA ASP A 27 2.66 -7.04 -2.29
C ASP A 27 1.30 -7.19 -1.61
N TYR A 28 1.13 -8.29 -0.87
CA TYR A 28 -0.12 -8.61 -0.17
C TYR A 28 0.18 -9.27 1.17
N ILE A 29 -0.62 -8.97 2.20
CA ILE A 29 -0.67 -9.73 3.45
C ILE A 29 -1.94 -10.59 3.40
N TRP A 30 -1.77 -11.89 3.17
CA TRP A 30 -2.88 -12.85 3.22
C TRP A 30 -3.08 -13.34 4.66
N ALA A 31 -4.33 -13.37 5.13
CA ALA A 31 -4.70 -13.85 6.45
C ALA A 31 -5.45 -15.18 6.35
N SER A 32 -5.24 -16.07 7.32
CA SER A 32 -6.03 -17.30 7.48
C SER A 32 -7.40 -17.00 8.08
N GLU A 33 -8.34 -17.94 7.97
CA GLU A 33 -9.72 -17.79 8.50
C GLU A 33 -9.77 -17.48 10.00
N GLY A 34 -8.73 -17.87 10.76
CA GLY A 34 -8.62 -17.60 12.20
C GLY A 34 -8.22 -16.16 12.56
N LEU A 35 -7.97 -15.30 11.57
CA LEU A 35 -7.57 -13.90 11.75
C LEU A 35 -8.53 -12.99 10.98
N HIS A 36 -8.97 -11.90 11.62
CA HIS A 36 -9.70 -10.84 10.95
C HIS A 36 -8.93 -9.52 10.99
N THR A 37 -9.04 -8.74 9.91
CA THR A 37 -8.39 -7.43 9.80
C THR A 37 -9.18 -6.38 10.55
N VAL A 38 -8.56 -5.77 11.56
CA VAL A 38 -9.15 -4.71 12.38
C VAL A 38 -8.99 -3.35 11.69
N LYS A 39 -7.76 -3.05 11.26
CA LYS A 39 -7.43 -1.82 10.52
C LYS A 39 -6.19 -2.03 9.64
N VAL A 40 -6.08 -1.21 8.60
CA VAL A 40 -4.95 -1.21 7.68
C VAL A 40 -4.36 0.20 7.65
N LEU A 41 -3.03 0.30 7.70
CA LEU A 41 -2.34 1.56 7.43
C LEU A 41 -2.40 1.81 5.92
N ASP A 42 -2.97 2.95 5.51
CA ASP A 42 -3.13 3.26 4.09
C ASP A 42 -1.78 3.57 3.41
N THR A 43 -1.74 3.43 2.08
CA THR A 43 -0.53 3.73 1.28
C THR A 43 -0.44 5.21 0.93
N PHE A 44 0.59 5.59 0.16
CA PHE A 44 0.79 6.99 -0.21
C PHE A 44 -0.33 7.52 -1.13
N PRO A 45 -0.89 8.70 -0.84
CA PRO A 45 -1.79 9.40 -1.77
C PRO A 45 -1.10 9.66 -3.11
N ILE A 46 -1.86 9.66 -4.20
CA ILE A 46 -1.34 9.88 -5.55
C ILE A 46 -0.55 11.20 -5.68
N GLU A 47 -0.92 12.23 -4.93
CA GLU A 47 -0.22 13.52 -4.91
C GLU A 47 1.18 13.44 -4.29
N ILE A 48 1.45 12.45 -3.44
CA ILE A 48 2.80 12.16 -2.95
C ILE A 48 3.59 11.38 -3.99
N LEU A 49 2.97 10.41 -4.66
CA LEU A 49 3.60 9.60 -5.70
C LEU A 49 4.06 10.47 -6.88
N LYS A 50 3.25 11.45 -7.30
CA LYS A 50 3.57 12.42 -8.37
C LYS A 50 4.80 13.29 -8.09
N LYS A 51 5.30 13.36 -6.85
CA LYS A 51 6.48 14.17 -6.47
C LYS A 51 7.82 13.49 -6.78
N THR A 52 7.80 12.22 -7.20
CA THR A 52 9.00 11.47 -7.59
C THR A 52 8.72 10.68 -8.86
N THR A 53 9.77 10.24 -9.56
CA THR A 53 9.67 9.32 -10.70
C THR A 53 9.77 7.84 -10.30
N GLY A 54 9.76 7.58 -8.99
CA GLY A 54 9.93 6.27 -8.38
C GLY A 54 10.68 6.35 -7.05
N PHE A 55 10.72 5.22 -6.36
CA PHE A 55 11.53 4.95 -5.18
C PHE A 55 12.68 3.98 -5.54
N PRO A 56 13.71 3.83 -4.68
CA PRO A 56 13.98 4.60 -3.46
C PRO A 56 14.33 6.07 -3.76
N THR A 57 14.28 6.90 -2.71
CA THR A 57 14.74 8.30 -2.73
C THR A 57 15.68 8.55 -1.54
N LYS A 58 16.27 9.74 -1.42
CA LYS A 58 17.04 10.09 -0.21
C LYS A 58 16.26 9.95 1.11
N LYS A 59 14.93 10.07 1.04
CA LYS A 59 14.03 9.94 2.21
C LYS A 59 13.54 8.50 2.44
N TRP A 60 13.42 7.71 1.38
CA TRP A 60 12.75 6.40 1.41
C TRP A 60 13.68 5.32 0.84
N GLY A 61 14.06 4.34 1.67
CA GLY A 61 15.15 3.41 1.36
C GLY A 61 14.80 2.18 0.52
N SER A 62 13.52 1.94 0.23
CA SER A 62 13.06 0.82 -0.60
C SER A 62 12.20 1.34 -1.75
N ASP A 63 12.16 0.63 -2.88
CA ASP A 63 11.21 0.84 -3.96
C ASP A 63 9.83 0.24 -3.69
N HIS A 64 9.70 -0.58 -2.63
CA HIS A 64 8.43 -1.08 -2.11
C HIS A 64 7.93 -0.23 -0.92
N ILE A 65 6.61 -0.12 -0.82
CA ILE A 65 5.89 0.54 0.28
C ILE A 65 5.52 -0.53 1.29
N ALA A 66 5.94 -0.36 2.54
CA ALA A 66 5.64 -1.31 3.60
C ALA A 66 4.12 -1.40 3.84
N LEU A 67 3.60 -2.62 3.81
CA LEU A 67 2.23 -2.91 4.24
C LEU A 67 2.21 -3.14 5.75
N ALA A 68 1.24 -2.53 6.43
CA ALA A 68 1.01 -2.74 7.86
C ALA A 68 -0.49 -2.82 8.14
N CYS A 69 -0.87 -3.78 8.97
CA CYS A 69 -2.25 -3.95 9.42
C CYS A 69 -2.28 -4.41 10.87
N GLU A 70 -3.42 -4.18 11.52
CA GLU A 70 -3.77 -4.78 12.80
C GLU A 70 -4.69 -5.97 12.53
N LEU A 71 -4.34 -7.12 13.09
CA LEU A 71 -5.10 -8.36 13.01
C LEU A 71 -5.52 -8.77 14.42
N ALA A 72 -6.68 -9.41 14.52
CA ALA A 72 -7.14 -10.05 15.75
C ALA A 72 -7.64 -11.46 15.46
N PHE A 73 -7.51 -12.36 16.44
CA PHE A 73 -8.06 -13.71 16.32
C PHE A 73 -9.59 -13.67 16.20
N THR A 74 -10.14 -14.50 15.34
CA THR A 74 -11.58 -14.78 15.33
C THR A 74 -11.94 -15.56 16.59
N LYS A 75 -13.18 -15.41 17.08
CA LYS A 75 -13.68 -16.20 18.22
C LYS A 75 -13.83 -17.67 17.87
#